data_AF-A0A060CMG4-F1
#
_entry.id   AF-A0A060CMG4-F1
#
_cell.length_a   1.000
_cell.length_b   1.000
_cell.length_c   1.000
_cell.angle_alpha   90.00
_cell.angle_beta   90.00
_cell.angle_gamma   90.00
#
_symmetry.space_group_name_H-M   'P 1'
#
loop_
_entity.id
_entity.type
_entity.pdbx_description
1 polymer ?
#
loop_
_entity_poly.entity_id
_entity_poly.type
_entity_poly.pdbx_seq_one_letter_code
_entity_poly.pdbx_strand_id
1 'polypeptide(L)'
;KALAKSPSDDAIRLELAKRLYANGRYADAAVHYTALLEKDPDNSFLLGNLTLAKLRLADWENFDALRARFLARLDASDASDRARTPSPYAVTLISADPADCYRAAKARSTSKMPMPRAPERADLTRSQTGKIRIAYVSADFRAHATSYLISELIELHDRSRFEIIGI
;
A
#
# COMPACT_ATOMS: atom_id res chain seq x y z
N LYS A 1 -3.97 -25.45 4.62
CA LYS A 1 -5.08 -26.44 4.60
C LYS A 1 -6.09 -26.21 3.46
N ALA A 2 -6.38 -24.97 3.03
CA ALA A 2 -7.28 -24.73 1.88
C ALA A 2 -6.66 -25.08 0.50
N LEU A 3 -5.39 -24.71 0.23
CA LEU A 3 -4.72 -25.05 -1.05
C LEU A 3 -4.61 -26.56 -1.30
N ALA A 4 -4.55 -27.37 -0.25
CA ALA A 4 -4.50 -28.83 -0.36
C ALA A 4 -5.83 -29.44 -0.83
N LYS A 5 -6.94 -28.68 -0.74
CA LYS A 5 -8.28 -29.11 -1.18
C LYS A 5 -8.64 -28.61 -2.59
N SER A 6 -8.06 -27.47 -3.02
CA SER A 6 -8.19 -26.95 -4.38
C SER A 6 -6.86 -26.27 -4.81
N PRO A 7 -5.87 -27.04 -5.32
CA PRO A 7 -4.54 -26.53 -5.67
C PRO A 7 -4.52 -25.55 -6.86
N SER A 8 -5.61 -25.52 -7.63
CA SER A 8 -5.76 -24.77 -8.88
C SER A 8 -6.44 -23.41 -8.72
N ASP A 9 -6.85 -23.02 -7.51
CA ASP A 9 -7.50 -21.73 -7.29
C ASP A 9 -6.45 -20.62 -7.10
N ASP A 10 -6.23 -19.83 -8.15
CA ASP A 10 -5.26 -18.73 -8.16
C ASP A 10 -5.62 -17.64 -7.15
N ALA A 11 -6.90 -17.46 -6.83
CA ALA A 11 -7.32 -16.49 -5.81
C ALA A 11 -6.91 -16.95 -4.40
N ILE A 12 -7.07 -18.24 -4.08
CA ILE A 12 -6.61 -18.81 -2.80
C ILE A 12 -5.08 -18.75 -2.71
N ARG A 13 -4.37 -19.04 -3.81
CA ARG A 13 -2.90 -18.95 -3.87
C ARG A 13 -2.42 -17.52 -3.65
N LEU A 14 -3.08 -16.54 -4.27
CA LEU A 14 -2.77 -15.13 -4.09
C LEU A 14 -2.97 -14.68 -2.64
N GLU A 15 -4.07 -15.08 -2.02
CA GLU A 15 -4.35 -14.78 -0.62
C GLU A 15 -3.34 -15.44 0.33
N LEU A 16 -2.91 -16.68 0.04
CA LEU A 16 -1.83 -17.32 0.78
C LEU A 16 -0.52 -16.55 0.66
N ALA A 17 -0.12 -16.15 -0.56
CA ALA A 17 1.10 -15.38 -0.79
C ALA A 17 1.12 -14.08 0.02
N LYS A 18 0.00 -13.34 0.01
CA LYS A 18 -0.18 -12.11 0.81
C LYS A 18 0.00 -12.36 2.30
N ARG A 19 -0.59 -13.43 2.83
CA ARG A 19 -0.48 -13.80 4.26
C ARG A 19 0.93 -14.25 4.63
N LEU A 20 1.61 -14.99 3.76
CA LEU A 20 3.00 -15.38 3.97
C LEU A 20 3.90 -14.13 4.04
N TYR A 21 3.74 -13.21 3.08
CA TYR A 21 4.46 -11.95 3.06
C TYR A 21 4.21 -11.13 4.34
N ALA A 22 2.96 -10.98 4.75
CA ALA A 22 2.59 -10.24 5.97
C ALA A 22 3.20 -10.83 7.25
N ASN A 23 3.49 -12.14 7.27
CA ASN A 23 4.13 -12.82 8.39
C ASN A 23 5.67 -12.92 8.25
N GLY A 24 6.29 -12.16 7.34
CA GLY A 24 7.73 -12.15 7.14
C GLY A 24 8.29 -13.37 6.41
N ARG A 25 7.44 -14.28 5.93
CA ARG A 25 7.83 -15.47 5.16
C ARG A 25 8.01 -15.12 3.69
N TYR A 26 8.96 -14.24 3.39
CA TYR A 26 9.15 -13.66 2.06
C TYR A 26 9.55 -14.68 1.00
N ALA A 27 10.39 -15.66 1.35
CA ALA A 27 10.80 -16.72 0.43
C ALA A 27 9.61 -17.57 -0.03
N ASP A 28 8.75 -18.00 0.91
CA ASP A 28 7.54 -18.77 0.59
C ASP A 28 6.55 -17.93 -0.22
N ALA A 29 6.40 -16.65 0.11
CA ALA A 29 5.55 -15.74 -0.66
C ALA A 29 6.05 -15.59 -2.11
N ALA A 30 7.37 -15.45 -2.30
CA ALA A 30 7.99 -15.34 -3.62
C ALA A 30 7.69 -16.57 -4.50
N VAL A 31 7.76 -17.79 -3.95
CA VAL A 31 7.39 -19.02 -4.67
C VAL A 31 5.96 -18.94 -5.22
N HIS A 32 5.01 -18.48 -4.41
CA HIS A 32 3.62 -18.37 -4.84
C HIS A 32 3.39 -17.23 -5.84
N TYR A 33 4.08 -16.09 -5.70
CA TYR A 33 4.00 -15.00 -6.68
C TYR A 33 4.59 -15.41 -8.03
N THR A 34 5.73 -16.11 -8.05
CA THR A 34 6.34 -16.64 -9.27
C THR A 34 5.40 -17.60 -9.99
N ALA A 35 4.81 -18.56 -9.28
CA ALA A 35 3.86 -19.51 -9.87
C ALA A 35 2.59 -18.83 -10.44
N LEU A 36 2.14 -17.71 -9.86
CA LEU A 36 1.03 -16.92 -10.40
C LEU A 36 1.46 -16.11 -11.64
N LEU A 37 2.69 -15.59 -11.65
CA LEU A 37 3.27 -14.89 -12.80
C LEU A 37 3.53 -15.79 -13.99
N GLU A 38 3.72 -17.10 -13.81
CA GLU A 38 3.79 -18.04 -14.94
C GLU A 38 2.50 -18.05 -15.77
N LYS A 39 1.36 -17.76 -15.15
CA LYS A 39 0.04 -17.74 -15.79
C LYS A 39 -0.39 -16.36 -16.29
N ASP A 40 -0.06 -15.32 -15.54
CA ASP A 40 -0.33 -13.92 -15.89
C ASP A 40 0.98 -13.11 -15.77
N PRO A 41 1.90 -13.25 -16.75
CA PRO A 41 3.25 -12.68 -16.64
C PRO A 41 3.26 -11.16 -16.48
N ASP A 42 2.25 -10.49 -17.01
CA ASP A 42 2.19 -9.04 -17.10
C ASP A 42 1.37 -8.40 -15.97
N ASN A 43 1.00 -9.20 -14.96
CA ASN A 43 0.28 -8.72 -13.79
C ASN A 43 1.14 -7.79 -12.92
N SER A 44 0.90 -6.48 -13.04
CA SER A 44 1.64 -5.44 -12.32
C SER A 44 1.62 -5.60 -10.79
N PHE A 45 0.51 -6.09 -10.22
CA PHE A 45 0.41 -6.39 -8.79
C PHE A 45 1.36 -7.52 -8.38
N LEU A 46 1.38 -8.63 -9.13
CA LEU A 46 2.26 -9.76 -8.82
C LEU A 46 3.73 -9.40 -9.00
N LEU A 47 4.07 -8.69 -10.09
CA LEU A 47 5.42 -8.19 -10.35
C LEU A 47 5.91 -7.30 -9.20
N GLY A 48 5.08 -6.37 -8.73
CA GLY A 48 5.43 -5.48 -7.63
C GLY A 48 5.66 -6.22 -6.31
N ASN A 49 4.79 -7.18 -5.97
CA ASN A 49 4.94 -7.95 -4.73
C ASN A 49 6.12 -8.92 -4.77
N LEU A 50 6.41 -9.55 -5.91
CA LEU A 50 7.61 -10.38 -6.07
C LEU A 50 8.88 -9.54 -5.95
N THR A 51 8.91 -8.37 -6.61
CA THR A 51 10.04 -7.42 -6.52
C THR A 51 10.27 -7.01 -5.07
N LEU A 52 9.21 -6.68 -4.33
CA LEU A 52 9.30 -6.30 -2.93
C LEU A 52 9.77 -7.47 -2.04
N ALA A 53 9.30 -8.69 -2.29
CA ALA A 53 9.74 -9.89 -1.58
C ALA A 53 11.25 -10.15 -1.80
N LYS A 54 11.73 -10.05 -3.04
CA LYS A 54 13.16 -10.16 -3.36
C LYS A 54 13.98 -9.07 -2.67
N LEU A 55 13.50 -7.83 -2.69
CA LEU A 55 14.15 -6.71 -1.98
C LEU A 55 14.29 -7.00 -0.47
N ARG A 56 13.24 -7.56 0.17
CA ARG A 56 13.27 -7.94 1.59
C ARG A 56 14.22 -9.09 1.91
N LEU A 57 14.43 -9.99 0.95
CA LEU A 57 15.36 -11.11 1.07
C LEU A 57 16.81 -10.73 0.74
N ALA A 58 17.05 -9.51 0.24
CA ALA A 58 18.30 -9.13 -0.42
C ALA A 58 18.69 -10.13 -1.54
N ASP A 59 17.68 -10.65 -2.23
CA ASP A 59 17.85 -11.52 -3.40
C ASP A 59 17.99 -10.66 -4.65
N TRP A 60 19.22 -10.53 -5.12
CA TRP A 60 19.59 -9.72 -6.28
C TRP A 60 19.55 -10.49 -7.61
N GLU A 61 19.25 -11.79 -7.58
CA GLU A 61 19.22 -12.60 -8.80
C GLU A 61 18.11 -12.11 -9.73
N ASN A 62 18.48 -11.64 -10.92
CA ASN A 62 17.58 -11.04 -11.91
C ASN A 62 16.71 -9.88 -11.37
N PHE A 63 17.12 -9.27 -10.25
CA PHE A 63 16.33 -8.26 -9.56
C PHE A 63 16.10 -7.02 -10.45
N ASP A 64 17.13 -6.51 -11.10
CA ASP A 64 17.02 -5.30 -11.93
C ASP A 64 16.10 -5.53 -13.13
N ALA A 65 16.14 -6.72 -13.75
CA ALA A 65 15.26 -7.07 -14.85
C ALA A 65 13.79 -7.15 -14.38
N LEU A 66 13.54 -7.78 -13.23
CA LEU A 66 12.21 -7.86 -12.63
C LEU A 66 11.69 -6.46 -12.25
N ARG A 67 12.54 -5.64 -11.62
CA ARG A 67 12.26 -4.26 -11.25
C ARG A 67 11.91 -3.41 -12.47
N ALA A 68 12.72 -3.45 -13.53
CA ALA A 68 12.47 -2.71 -14.76
C ALA A 68 11.14 -3.13 -15.40
N ARG A 69 10.85 -4.43 -15.43
CA ARG A 69 9.57 -4.97 -15.93
C ARG A 69 8.38 -4.46 -15.13
N PHE A 70 8.48 -4.45 -13.80
CA PHE A 70 7.46 -3.89 -12.92
C PHE A 70 7.22 -2.40 -13.20
N LEU A 71 8.28 -1.58 -13.23
CA LEU A 71 8.19 -0.14 -13.43
C LEU A 71 7.62 0.25 -14.80
N ALA A 72 7.92 -0.54 -15.84
CA ALA A 72 7.35 -0.37 -17.17
C ALA A 72 5.81 -0.57 -17.20
N ARG A 73 5.24 -1.24 -16.20
CA ARG A 73 3.81 -1.59 -16.12
C ARG A 73 3.06 -0.89 -14.99
N LEU A 74 3.62 0.18 -14.41
CA LEU A 74 2.91 0.99 -13.41
C LEU A 74 1.61 1.60 -13.96
N ASP A 75 1.63 2.05 -15.21
CA ASP A 75 0.45 2.67 -15.86
C ASP A 75 -0.46 1.64 -16.54
N ALA A 76 0.02 0.41 -16.72
CA ALA A 76 -0.72 -0.67 -17.36
C ALA A 76 -1.72 -1.36 -16.41
N SER A 77 -1.74 -0.98 -15.12
CA SER A 77 -2.71 -1.51 -14.18
C SER A 77 -4.11 -1.04 -14.57
N ASP A 78 -5.00 -1.99 -14.81
CA ASP A 78 -6.40 -1.70 -15.07
C ASP A 78 -6.99 -0.91 -13.88
N ALA A 79 -7.34 0.36 -14.11
CA ALA A 79 -7.95 1.22 -13.10
C ALA A 79 -9.31 0.67 -12.61
N SER A 80 -9.90 -0.29 -13.34
CA SER A 80 -11.11 -1.00 -12.93
C SER A 80 -10.87 -2.09 -11.88
N ASP A 81 -9.62 -2.58 -11.72
CA ASP A 81 -9.26 -3.63 -10.77
C ASP A 81 -8.14 -3.19 -9.81
N ARG A 82 -8.56 -2.65 -8.66
CA ARG A 82 -7.67 -2.25 -7.57
C ARG A 82 -6.84 -3.42 -7.01
N ALA A 83 -7.23 -4.68 -7.23
CA ALA A 83 -6.43 -5.84 -6.85
C ALA A 83 -5.24 -6.06 -7.81
N ARG A 84 -5.23 -5.41 -8.97
CA ARG A 84 -4.13 -5.40 -9.95
C ARG A 84 -3.27 -4.14 -9.91
N THR A 85 -3.65 -3.13 -9.13
CA THR A 85 -2.83 -1.93 -8.93
C THR A 85 -1.79 -2.13 -7.81
N PRO A 86 -0.49 -1.89 -8.05
CA PRO A 86 0.53 -2.00 -7.02
C PRO A 86 0.33 -0.96 -5.89
N SER A 87 0.90 -1.24 -4.73
CA SER A 87 0.90 -0.30 -3.61
C SER A 87 1.84 0.88 -3.90
N PRO A 88 1.40 2.14 -3.81
CA PRO A 88 2.30 3.30 -3.96
C PRO A 88 3.48 3.27 -2.98
N TYR A 89 3.25 2.81 -1.74
CA TYR A 89 4.32 2.65 -0.74
C TYR A 89 5.35 1.59 -1.15
N ALA A 90 4.95 0.52 -1.85
CA ALA A 90 5.93 -0.45 -2.35
C ALA A 90 6.84 0.19 -3.41
N VAL A 91 6.27 1.07 -4.26
CA VAL A 91 7.03 1.76 -5.29
C VAL A 91 8.08 2.69 -4.71
N THR A 92 7.82 3.37 -3.59
CA THR A 92 8.83 4.21 -2.92
C THR A 92 10.03 3.42 -2.38
N LEU A 93 9.88 2.11 -2.18
CA LEU A 93 10.97 1.23 -1.76
C LEU A 93 11.73 0.63 -2.96
N ILE A 94 11.04 0.48 -4.10
CA ILE A 94 11.57 -0.17 -5.30
C ILE A 94 12.20 0.84 -6.27
N SER A 95 11.67 2.06 -6.35
CA SER A 95 12.17 3.12 -7.23
C SER A 95 12.57 4.36 -6.43
N ALA A 96 13.72 4.93 -6.79
CA ALA A 96 14.18 6.21 -6.29
C ALA A 96 13.67 7.39 -7.15
N ASP A 97 12.96 7.12 -8.25
CA ASP A 97 12.45 8.16 -9.14
C ASP A 97 11.09 8.70 -8.62
N PRO A 98 10.99 10.02 -8.35
CA PRO A 98 9.72 10.64 -7.98
C PRO A 98 8.61 10.47 -9.04
N ALA A 99 8.96 10.36 -10.32
CA ALA A 99 7.99 10.18 -11.40
C ALA A 99 7.28 8.82 -11.29
N ASP A 100 7.99 7.75 -10.93
CA ASP A 100 7.39 6.43 -10.69
C ASP A 100 6.46 6.45 -9.48
N CYS A 101 6.86 7.14 -8.41
CA CYS A 101 6.03 7.31 -7.21
C CYS A 101 4.72 8.04 -7.56
N TYR A 102 4.80 9.10 -8.36
CA TYR A 102 3.63 9.84 -8.83
C TYR A 102 2.70 8.96 -9.69
N ARG A 103 3.26 8.22 -10.66
CA ARG A 103 2.50 7.30 -11.52
C ARG A 103 1.72 6.27 -10.70
N ALA A 104 2.39 5.63 -9.74
CA ALA A 104 1.77 4.64 -8.86
C ALA A 104 0.67 5.25 -7.96
N ALA A 105 0.94 6.42 -7.37
CA ALA A 105 -0.03 7.13 -6.53
C ALA A 105 -1.28 7.54 -7.34
N LYS A 106 -1.08 8.05 -8.56
CA LYS A 106 -2.17 8.43 -9.48
C LYS A 106 -2.99 7.22 -9.90
N ALA A 107 -2.35 6.11 -10.28
CA ALA A 107 -3.06 4.88 -10.63
C ALA A 107 -3.89 4.34 -9.45
N ARG A 108 -3.35 4.41 -8.23
CA ARG A 108 -4.08 3.96 -7.03
C ARG A 108 -5.24 4.88 -6.66
N SER A 109 -5.10 6.19 -6.82
CA SER A 109 -6.15 7.16 -6.45
C SER A 109 -7.35 7.13 -7.41
N THR A 110 -7.13 6.80 -8.68
CA THR A 110 -8.20 6.65 -9.67
C THR A 110 -8.85 5.27 -9.67
N SER A 111 -8.22 4.27 -9.03
CA SER A 111 -8.78 2.92 -8.94
C SER A 111 -10.13 2.93 -8.21
N LYS A 112 -11.13 2.26 -8.78
CA LYS A 112 -12.47 2.19 -8.18
C LYS A 112 -12.38 1.58 -6.77
N MET A 113 -12.82 2.33 -5.78
CA MET A 113 -13.09 1.82 -4.44
C MET A 113 -14.59 1.93 -4.21
N PRO A 114 -15.26 0.89 -3.70
CA PRO A 114 -16.61 1.03 -3.20
C PRO A 114 -16.56 1.96 -2.00
N MET A 115 -16.66 3.26 -2.27
CA MET A 115 -16.81 4.26 -1.23
C MET A 115 -18.27 4.23 -0.79
N PRO A 116 -18.55 4.12 0.52
CA PRO A 116 -19.85 4.50 1.03
C PRO A 116 -20.20 5.88 0.47
N ARG A 117 -21.48 6.12 0.20
CA ARG A 117 -21.99 7.42 -0.27
C ARG A 117 -21.27 8.51 0.53
N ALA A 118 -20.61 9.44 -0.17
CA ALA A 118 -19.90 10.51 0.48
C ALA A 118 -20.85 11.14 1.52
N PRO A 119 -20.42 11.29 2.79
CA PRO A 119 -21.26 11.93 3.78
C PRO A 119 -21.74 13.28 3.23
N GLU A 120 -22.91 13.73 3.66
CA GLU A 120 -23.35 15.10 3.36
C GLU A 120 -22.19 16.05 3.65
N ARG A 121 -21.96 17.00 2.75
CA ARG A 121 -20.84 17.94 2.84
C ARG A 121 -20.77 18.43 4.29
N ALA A 122 -19.62 18.18 4.92
CA ALA A 122 -19.41 18.62 6.28
C ALA A 122 -19.73 20.12 6.38
N ASP A 123 -20.42 20.50 7.44
CA ASP A 123 -20.66 21.91 7.70
C ASP A 123 -19.29 22.60 7.87
N LEU A 124 -18.92 23.42 6.87
CA LEU A 124 -17.67 24.17 6.84
C LEU A 124 -17.78 25.47 7.65
N THR A 125 -18.87 25.66 8.42
CA THR A 125 -18.98 26.80 9.33
C THR A 125 -17.83 26.78 10.33
N ARG A 126 -17.31 27.98 10.59
CA ARG A 126 -16.20 28.17 11.51
C ARG A 126 -16.63 27.74 12.92
N SER A 127 -15.72 27.08 13.64
CA SER A 127 -16.00 26.62 15.00
C SER A 127 -16.55 27.75 15.87
N GLN A 128 -17.63 27.49 16.59
CA GLN A 128 -18.20 28.44 17.56
C GLN A 128 -17.21 28.82 18.66
N THR A 129 -16.21 27.97 18.93
CA THR A 129 -15.12 28.24 19.89
C THR A 129 -14.03 29.17 19.36
N GLY A 130 -14.04 29.50 18.06
CA GLY A 130 -12.99 30.27 17.40
C GLY A 130 -11.68 29.51 17.12
N LYS A 131 -11.52 28.30 17.70
CA LYS A 131 -10.34 27.45 17.52
C LYS A 131 -10.32 26.75 16.16
N ILE A 132 -9.12 26.49 15.65
CA ILE A 132 -8.90 25.66 14.45
C ILE A 132 -8.86 24.19 14.89
N ARG A 133 -9.71 23.35 14.28
CA ARG A 133 -9.72 21.91 14.54
C ARG A 133 -8.76 21.21 13.57
N ILE A 134 -7.83 20.44 14.11
CA ILE A 134 -6.86 19.66 13.33
C ILE A 134 -7.03 18.19 13.72
N ALA A 135 -7.33 17.36 12.73
CA ALA A 135 -7.39 15.91 12.89
C ALA A 135 -6.14 15.26 12.27
N TYR A 136 -5.40 14.52 13.08
CA TYR A 136 -4.36 13.62 12.60
C TYR A 136 -4.96 12.23 12.49
N VAL A 137 -4.93 11.64 11.29
CA VAL A 137 -5.48 10.30 11.03
C VAL A 137 -4.32 9.33 10.82
N SER A 138 -4.19 8.34 11.69
CA SER A 138 -3.10 7.36 11.62
C SER A 138 -3.44 6.04 12.31
N ALA A 139 -3.22 4.92 11.60
CA ALA A 139 -3.26 3.58 12.18
C ALA A 139 -2.06 3.29 13.13
N ASP A 140 -1.18 4.28 13.32
CA ASP A 140 0.09 4.14 14.01
C ASP A 140 0.17 4.87 15.35
N PHE A 141 -0.97 5.35 15.89
CA PHE A 141 -1.10 5.83 17.27
C PHE A 141 -0.99 4.69 18.30
N ARG A 142 0.21 4.11 18.36
CA ARG A 142 0.66 2.98 19.16
C ARG A 142 2.19 3.03 19.23
N ALA A 143 2.85 2.03 19.81
CA ALA A 143 4.31 1.89 19.77
C ALA A 143 4.82 1.68 18.32
N HIS A 144 4.94 2.77 17.56
CA HIS A 144 5.31 2.81 16.15
C HIS A 144 6.12 4.09 15.85
N ALA A 145 6.97 4.03 14.83
CA ALA A 145 7.85 5.13 14.41
C ALA A 145 7.10 6.47 14.31
N THR A 146 5.94 6.49 13.66
CA THR A 146 5.09 7.69 13.54
C THR A 146 4.78 8.34 14.88
N SER A 147 4.33 7.57 15.87
CA SER A 147 3.97 8.11 17.20
C SER A 147 5.17 8.66 17.94
N TYR A 148 6.32 7.99 17.88
CA TYR A 148 7.53 8.50 18.50
C TYR A 148 7.94 9.84 17.89
N LEU A 149 7.86 9.96 16.56
CA LEU A 149 8.26 11.18 15.83
C LEU A 149 7.33 12.37 16.06
N ILE A 150 6.03 12.15 16.25
CA ILE A 150 5.06 13.25 16.35
C ILE A 150 4.61 13.56 17.77
N SER A 151 4.99 12.76 18.77
CA SER A 151 4.54 12.91 20.16
C SER A 151 4.71 14.35 20.67
N GLU A 152 5.92 14.88 20.58
CA GLU A 152 6.25 16.26 21.00
C GLU A 152 5.50 17.31 20.18
N LEU A 153 5.31 17.09 18.86
CA LEU A 153 4.50 17.98 18.03
C LEU A 153 3.08 18.10 18.58
N ILE A 154 2.45 16.98 18.96
CA ILE A 154 1.09 16.99 19.51
C ILE A 154 1.05 17.73 20.86
N GLU A 155 2.06 17.55 21.70
CA GLU A 155 2.19 18.20 23.01
C GLU A 155 2.36 19.72 22.91
N LEU A 156 3.16 20.19 21.95
CA LEU A 156 3.52 21.61 21.79
C LEU A 156 2.44 22.50 21.14
N HIS A 157 1.35 21.92 20.65
CA HIS A 157 0.26 22.70 20.06
C HIS A 157 -0.42 23.61 21.08
N ASP A 158 -0.52 24.90 20.78
CA ASP A 158 -1.24 25.89 21.57
C ASP A 158 -2.75 25.57 21.66
N ARG A 159 -3.17 25.03 22.81
CA ARG A 159 -4.56 24.61 23.08
C ARG A 159 -5.53 25.79 23.21
N SER A 160 -5.06 27.02 23.31
CA SER A 160 -5.92 28.21 23.26
C SER A 160 -6.41 28.50 21.84
N ARG A 161 -5.60 28.14 20.82
CA ARG A 161 -5.87 28.40 19.39
C ARG A 161 -6.32 27.15 18.62
N PHE A 162 -5.88 25.97 19.05
CA PHE A 162 -6.08 24.72 18.33
C PHE A 162 -6.80 23.68 19.19
N GLU A 163 -7.68 22.93 18.53
CA GLU A 163 -8.29 21.70 19.04
C GLU A 163 -7.70 20.54 18.23
N ILE A 164 -7.04 19.60 18.91
CA ILE A 164 -6.31 18.50 18.28
C ILE A 164 -7.03 17.18 18.49
N ILE A 165 -7.28 16.46 17.40
CA ILE A 165 -8.00 15.20 17.36
C ILE A 165 -7.08 14.13 16.75
N GLY A 166 -6.96 12.98 17.40
CA GLY A 166 -6.31 11.79 16.83
C GLY A 166 -7.35 10.74 16.44
N ILE A 167 -7.26 10.24 15.20
CA ILE A 167 -8.14 9.22 14.63
C ILE A 167 -7.33 8.03 14.13
#